data_AF-A0A1G0KXV8-F1
#
_entry.id   AF-A0A1G0KXV8-F1
#
_cell.length_a   1.000
_cell.length_b   1.000
_cell.length_c   1.000
_cell.angle_alpha   90.00
_cell.angle_beta   90.00
_cell.angle_gamma   90.00
#
_symmetry.space_group_name_H-M   'P 1'
#
loop_
_entity.id
_entity.type
_entity.pdbx_description
1 polymer ?
#
loop_
_entity_poly.entity_id
_entity_poly.type
_entity_poly.pdbx_seq_one_letter_code
_entity_poly.pdbx_strand_id
1 'polypeptide(L)'
;MAHDTTSEMVMNWLEHLKILLFPPVCHHAALDIARQALRRSTGAASLLCHGRKPANFHIYGNIPEPCWWIVAPWGDGKDGFAIRSSRVIAVGRQTGKVRYDGSVGDEG
;
A
#
# COMPACT_ATOMS: atom_id res chain seq x y z
N MET A 1 -34.91 -23.89 6.72
CA MET A 1 -33.62 -23.16 6.78
C MET A 1 -32.76 -23.65 5.63
N ALA A 2 -32.80 -22.99 4.46
CA ALA A 2 -32.07 -23.42 3.25
C ALA A 2 -31.70 -22.22 2.37
N HIS A 3 -31.21 -21.13 2.98
CA HIS A 3 -30.91 -19.88 2.26
C HIS A 3 -29.45 -19.43 2.30
N ASP A 4 -28.52 -20.21 2.87
CA ASP A 4 -27.16 -19.69 3.14
C ASP A 4 -26.07 -20.18 2.18
N THR A 5 -26.25 -21.35 1.55
CA THR A 5 -25.17 -22.01 0.80
C THR A 5 -24.89 -21.35 -0.56
N THR A 6 -25.90 -20.73 -1.18
CA THR A 6 -25.76 -20.09 -2.50
C THR A 6 -24.97 -18.77 -2.40
N SER A 7 -25.12 -18.02 -1.31
CA SER A 7 -24.36 -16.78 -1.07
C SER A 7 -22.88 -17.05 -0.86
N GLU A 8 -22.52 -18.07 -0.08
CA GLU A 8 -21.11 -18.45 0.14
C GLU A 8 -20.42 -18.88 -1.17
N MET A 9 -21.11 -19.66 -2.01
CA MET A 9 -20.56 -20.15 -3.26
C MET A 9 -20.31 -19.01 -4.26
N VAL A 10 -21.23 -18.05 -4.34
CA VAL A 10 -21.09 -16.86 -5.19
C VAL A 10 -19.96 -15.95 -4.68
N MET A 11 -19.85 -15.74 -3.36
CA MET A 11 -18.75 -14.96 -2.76
C MET A 11 -17.39 -15.61 -3.04
N ASN A 12 -17.27 -16.93 -2.83
CA ASN A 12 -16.01 -17.65 -3.06
C ASN A 12 -15.61 -17.65 -4.54
N TRP A 13 -16.59 -17.73 -5.45
CA TRP A 13 -16.30 -17.61 -6.88
C TRP A 13 -15.85 -16.18 -7.25
N LEU A 14 -16.49 -15.14 -6.72
CA LEU A 14 -16.08 -13.75 -6.93
C LEU A 14 -14.66 -13.48 -6.42
N GLU A 15 -14.27 -14.05 -5.28
CA GLU A 15 -12.91 -13.93 -4.76
C GLU A 15 -11.88 -14.61 -5.68
N HIS A 16 -12.17 -15.81 -6.19
CA HIS A 16 -11.30 -16.46 -7.18
C HIS A 16 -11.24 -15.70 -8.53
N LEU A 17 -12.37 -15.15 -9.00
CA LEU A 17 -12.42 -14.29 -10.19
C LEU A 17 -11.55 -13.05 -10.01
N LYS A 18 -11.58 -12.41 -8.84
CA LYS A 18 -10.72 -11.25 -8.53
C LYS A 18 -9.24 -11.63 -8.61
N ILE A 19 -8.84 -12.80 -8.11
CA ILE A 19 -7.45 -13.26 -8.17
C ILE A 19 -6.99 -13.50 -9.61
N LEU A 20 -7.87 -14.04 -10.46
CA LEU A 20 -7.56 -14.30 -11.87
C LEU A 20 -7.52 -13.01 -12.70
N LEU A 21 -8.48 -12.10 -12.47
CA LEU A 21 -8.60 -10.84 -13.21
C LEU A 21 -7.60 -9.78 -12.75
N PHE A 22 -7.21 -9.84 -11.48
CA PHE A 22 -6.26 -8.93 -10.86
C PHE A 22 -5.22 -9.77 -10.10
N PRO A 23 -4.23 -10.34 -10.82
CA PRO A 23 -3.15 -11.08 -10.17
C PRO A 23 -2.55 -10.19 -9.10
N PRO A 24 -2.40 -10.69 -7.86
CA PRO A 24 -2.00 -9.86 -6.74
C PRO A 24 -0.66 -9.19 -7.06
N VAL A 25 -0.63 -7.88 -6.89
CA VAL A 25 0.54 -7.06 -7.11
C VAL A 25 1.67 -7.64 -6.29
N CYS A 26 2.74 -8.07 -6.95
CA CYS A 26 3.91 -8.61 -6.28
C CYS A 26 4.78 -7.46 -5.74
N HIS A 27 5.72 -7.79 -4.85
CA HIS A 27 6.62 -6.83 -4.22
C HIS A 27 7.33 -5.90 -5.23
N HIS A 28 7.80 -6.46 -6.35
CA HIS A 28 8.49 -5.69 -7.40
C HIS A 28 7.55 -4.70 -8.10
N ALA A 29 6.36 -5.16 -8.50
CA ALA A 29 5.35 -4.30 -9.13
C ALA A 29 4.89 -3.18 -8.19
N ALA A 30 4.75 -3.45 -6.89
CA ALA A 30 4.41 -2.44 -5.90
C ALA A 30 5.49 -1.35 -5.79
N LEU A 31 6.77 -1.74 -5.81
CA LEU A 31 7.89 -0.80 -5.85
C LEU A 31 7.88 0.05 -7.13
N ASP A 32 7.58 -0.55 -8.29
CA ASP A 32 7.50 0.21 -9.54
C ASP A 32 6.34 1.20 -9.55
N ILE A 33 5.18 0.82 -9.02
CA ILE A 33 4.04 1.72 -8.83
C ILE A 33 4.42 2.88 -7.89
N ALA A 34 5.09 2.59 -6.77
CA ALA A 34 5.55 3.63 -5.86
C ALA A 34 6.59 4.55 -6.51
N ARG A 35 7.55 4.02 -7.28
CA ARG A 35 8.51 4.83 -8.05
C ARG A 35 7.80 5.73 -9.04
N GLN A 36 6.78 5.24 -9.73
CA GLN A 36 5.97 6.04 -10.65
C GLN A 36 5.21 7.15 -9.92
N ALA A 37 4.65 6.87 -8.75
CA ALA A 37 4.02 7.89 -7.90
C ALA A 37 5.04 8.94 -7.40
N LEU A 38 6.27 8.50 -7.12
CA LEU A 38 7.38 9.34 -6.64
C LEU A 38 8.09 10.14 -7.74
N ARG A 39 7.87 9.85 -9.03
CA ARG A 39 8.47 10.60 -10.17
C ARG A 39 8.20 12.12 -10.14
N ARG A 40 7.41 12.62 -9.19
CA ARG A 40 7.26 14.05 -8.88
C ARG A 40 8.25 14.64 -7.85
N SER A 41 9.01 13.85 -7.08
CA SER A 41 9.84 14.42 -5.99
C SER A 41 11.17 13.74 -5.65
N THR A 42 11.53 12.54 -6.13
CA THR A 42 12.81 11.94 -5.66
C THR A 42 13.57 11.18 -6.74
N GLY A 43 14.85 11.55 -6.90
CA GLY A 43 15.85 10.70 -7.55
C GLY A 43 16.01 9.37 -6.82
N ALA A 44 16.89 8.50 -7.35
CA ALA A 44 17.11 7.08 -7.02
C ALA A 44 17.26 6.70 -5.52
N ALA A 45 16.25 7.00 -4.71
CA ALA A 45 16.21 6.71 -3.30
C ALA A 45 15.86 5.25 -3.08
N SER A 46 16.51 4.64 -2.09
CA SER A 46 16.17 3.31 -1.63
C SER A 46 14.75 3.33 -1.04
N LEU A 47 13.85 2.55 -1.64
CA LEU A 47 12.49 2.37 -1.15
C LEU A 47 12.43 1.10 -0.33
N LEU A 48 11.86 1.18 0.87
CA LEU A 48 11.69 0.03 1.74
C LEU A 48 10.24 -0.44 1.68
N CYS A 49 10.00 -1.70 1.36
CA CYS A 49 8.67 -2.24 1.14
C CYS A 49 8.31 -3.31 2.17
N HIS A 50 7.21 -3.10 2.89
CA HIS A 50 6.66 -4.04 3.85
C HIS A 50 5.39 -4.69 3.31
N GLY A 51 5.26 -6.00 3.53
CA GLY A 51 4.07 -6.76 3.17
C GLY A 51 2.89 -6.64 4.14
N ARG A 52 3.11 -6.05 5.32
CA ARG A 52 2.11 -5.76 6.35
C ARG A 52 2.36 -4.36 6.89
N LYS A 53 1.33 -3.73 7.44
CA LYS A 53 1.44 -2.40 8.07
C LYS A 53 2.39 -2.51 9.28
N PRO A 54 3.52 -1.79 9.31
CA PRO A 54 4.36 -1.70 10.49
C PRO A 54 3.57 -1.14 11.69
N ALA A 55 3.89 -1.61 12.90
CA ALA A 55 3.13 -1.26 14.11
C ALA A 55 3.23 0.22 14.48
N ASN A 56 4.33 0.88 14.11
CA ASN A 56 4.60 2.29 14.34
C ASN A 56 3.92 3.24 13.33
N PHE A 57 3.12 2.74 12.39
CA PHE A 57 2.44 3.60 11.42
C PHE A 57 1.06 4.04 11.96
N HIS A 58 0.95 5.31 12.32
CA HIS A 58 -0.26 5.96 12.81
C HIS A 58 -1.14 6.51 11.68
N ILE A 59 -1.46 5.65 10.71
CA ILE A 59 -2.31 6.01 9.56
C ILE A 59 -3.75 5.68 9.90
N TYR A 60 -4.56 6.72 10.03
CA TYR A 60 -5.99 6.67 10.30
C TYR A 60 -6.76 6.84 8.99
N GLY A 61 -7.47 5.79 8.58
CA GLY A 61 -8.25 5.78 7.35
C GLY A 61 -8.71 4.37 7.02
N ASN A 62 -9.87 4.25 6.37
CA ASN A 62 -10.36 2.96 5.91
C ASN A 62 -9.56 2.55 4.66
N ILE A 63 -8.64 1.59 4.80
CA ILE A 63 -7.96 0.96 3.67
C ILE A 63 -8.75 -0.30 3.30
N PRO A 64 -9.47 -0.30 2.17
CA PRO A 64 -10.47 -1.33 1.87
C PRO A 64 -9.87 -2.66 1.41
N GLU A 65 -8.54 -2.77 1.34
CA GLU A 65 -7.84 -3.98 0.89
C GLU A 65 -6.46 -4.09 1.56
N PRO A 66 -5.83 -5.28 1.58
CA PRO A 66 -4.44 -5.42 2.00
C PRO A 66 -3.49 -4.58 1.11
N CYS A 67 -2.50 -3.93 1.71
CA CYS A 67 -1.53 -3.10 0.98
C CYS A 67 -0.08 -3.55 1.16
N TRP A 68 0.74 -3.24 0.16
CA TRP A 68 2.17 -3.03 0.33
C TRP A 68 2.42 -1.65 0.91
N TRP A 69 3.30 -1.56 1.90
CA TRP A 69 3.62 -0.32 2.60
C TRP A 69 5.04 0.08 2.26
N ILE A 70 5.17 1.09 1.41
CA ILE A 70 6.46 1.50 0.86
C ILE A 70 6.90 2.81 1.50
N VAL A 71 7.94 2.74 2.32
CA VAL A 71 8.58 3.91 2.92
C VAL A 71 9.43 4.60 1.85
N ALA A 72 9.23 5.90 1.73
CA ALA A 72 9.90 6.74 0.76
C ALA A 72 10.43 8.02 1.43
N PRO A 73 11.48 8.65 0.88
CA PRO A 73 11.85 10.01 1.26
C PRO A 73 10.84 11.03 0.73
N TRP A 74 10.72 12.17 1.42
CA TRP A 74 9.86 13.28 0.97
C TRP A 74 10.43 13.99 -0.27
N GLY A 75 11.75 14.01 -0.43
CA GLY A 75 12.41 14.51 -1.63
C GLY A 75 12.70 15.99 -1.72
N ASP A 76 12.43 16.72 -0.66
CA ASP A 76 12.81 18.13 -0.50
C ASP A 76 14.24 18.30 0.04
N GLY A 77 15.02 17.20 0.14
CA GLY A 77 16.40 17.21 0.63
C GLY A 77 16.55 17.42 2.14
N LYS A 78 15.44 17.51 2.89
CA LYS A 78 15.44 17.79 4.33
C LYS A 78 15.28 16.54 5.20
N ASP A 79 15.39 15.35 4.62
CA ASP A 79 15.11 14.06 5.28
C ASP A 79 16.06 13.78 6.47
N GLY A 80 17.17 14.52 6.60
CA GLY A 80 18.12 14.39 7.72
C GLY A 80 18.18 15.57 8.71
N PHE A 81 17.45 16.67 8.47
CA PHE A 81 17.59 17.91 9.27
C PHE A 81 16.32 18.33 10.02
N ALA A 82 15.20 17.66 9.80
CA ALA A 82 13.94 17.93 10.49
C ALA A 82 13.42 16.66 11.16
N ILE A 83 12.96 16.78 12.41
CA ILE A 83 12.09 15.77 13.05
C ILE A 83 10.78 15.82 12.28
N ARG A 84 10.64 14.93 11.31
CA ARG A 84 9.45 14.82 10.49
C ARG A 84 9.12 13.37 10.28
N SER A 85 7.85 13.08 10.23
CA SER A 85 7.41 11.72 10.00
C SER A 85 7.88 11.20 8.64
N SER A 86 8.24 9.91 8.61
CA SER A 86 8.56 9.21 7.37
C SER A 86 7.39 9.26 6.39
N ARG A 87 7.66 9.43 5.08
CA ARG A 87 6.61 9.29 4.05
C ARG A 87 6.38 7.81 3.76
N VAL A 88 5.13 7.40 3.60
CA VAL A 88 4.75 6.08 3.11
C VAL A 88 3.76 6.19 1.97
N ILE A 89 3.89 5.25 1.04
CA ILE A 89 2.93 4.99 -0.02
C ILE A 89 2.34 3.60 0.23
N ALA A 90 1.02 3.53 0.44
CA ALA A 90 0.30 2.27 0.52
C ALA A 90 -0.24 1.90 -0.87
N VAL A 91 0.19 0.76 -1.42
CA VAL A 91 -0.27 0.25 -2.71
C VAL A 91 -1.16 -0.98 -2.49
N GLY A 92 -2.39 -0.94 -2.99
CA GLY A 92 -3.33 -2.05 -2.92
C GLY A 92 -2.77 -3.33 -3.54
N ARG A 93 -2.81 -4.44 -2.79
CA ARG A 93 -2.31 -5.73 -3.25
C ARG A 93 -3.17 -6.34 -4.34
N GLN A 94 -4.46 -6.03 -4.38
CA GLN A 94 -5.35 -6.54 -5.43
C GLN A 94 -5.39 -5.56 -6.60
N THR A 95 -5.54 -4.27 -6.31
CA THR A 95 -5.81 -3.29 -7.37
C THR A 95 -4.58 -2.56 -7.93
N GLY A 96 -3.45 -2.59 -7.24
CA GLY A 96 -2.29 -1.75 -7.55
C GLY A 96 -2.52 -0.25 -7.40
N LYS A 97 -3.68 0.17 -6.87
CA LYS A 97 -3.96 1.59 -6.64
C LYS A 97 -3.19 2.09 -5.43
N VAL A 98 -2.67 3.31 -5.52
CA VAL A 98 -2.17 4.04 -4.35
C VAL A 98 -3.37 4.39 -3.47
N ARG A 99 -3.45 3.76 -2.30
CA ARG A 99 -4.51 3.96 -1.30
C ARG A 99 -4.15 5.03 -0.28
N TYR A 100 -2.86 5.28 -0.10
CA TYR A 100 -2.35 6.30 0.80
C TYR A 100 -1.00 6.78 0.28
N ASP A 101 -0.76 8.08 0.38
CA ASP A 101 0.53 8.71 0.12
C ASP A 101 0.67 9.90 1.08
N GLY A 102 1.53 9.76 2.09
CA GLY A 102 1.61 10.76 3.15
C GLY A 102 2.50 10.33 4.32
N SER A 103 2.38 11.06 5.42
CA SER A 103 3.13 10.86 6.67
C SER A 103 2.68 9.60 7.42
N VAL A 104 3.61 8.81 7.95
CA VAL A 104 3.28 7.65 8.79
C VAL A 104 2.87 8.04 10.21
N GLY A 105 3.02 9.30 10.61
CA GLY A 105 2.76 9.78 11.97
C GLY A 105 3.67 9.17 13.04
N ASP A 106 4.89 8.76 12.69
CA ASP A 106 5.92 8.24 13.61
C ASP A 106 6.69 9.35 14.36
N GLU A 107 6.10 10.54 14.47
CA GLU A 107 6.63 11.64 15.28
C GLU A 107 6.32 11.34 16.76
N GLY A 108 7.37 11.01 17.52
CA GLY A 108 7.33 10.73 18.95
C GLY A 108 8.59 11.21 19.64
#